data_AF-Q7YRZ4-F1
#
_entry.id   AF-Q7YRZ4-F1
#
_cell.length_a   1.000
_cell.length_b   1.000
_cell.length_c   1.000
_cell.angle_alpha   90.00
_cell.angle_beta   90.00
_cell.angle_gamma   90.00
#
_symmetry.space_group_name_H-M   'P 1'
#
loop_
_entity.id
_entity.type
_entity.pdbx_description
1 polymer ?
#
loop_
_entity_poly.entity_id
_entity_poly.type
_entity_poly.pdbx_seq_one_letter_code
_entity_poly.pdbx_strand_id
1 'polypeptide(L)' 'TYGNRYKNVKLPDAYERLILDVFCGSQMHFVRSDELREAWRIFTPLLHHIEREKARPIPYVYGSRGPVEADELMK' A
#
# COMPACT_ATOMS: atom_id res chain seq x y z
N THR A 1 -6.59 -21.01 -5.93
CA THR A 1 -6.78 -19.56 -5.73
C THR A 1 -8.23 -19.18 -5.97
N TYR A 2 -8.68 -18.03 -5.47
CA TYR A 2 -10.09 -17.59 -5.51
C TYR A 2 -10.74 -17.77 -6.88
N GLY A 3 -10.01 -17.50 -7.97
CA GLY A 3 -10.48 -17.68 -9.36
C GLY A 3 -10.76 -19.13 -9.79
N ASN A 4 -10.12 -20.14 -9.20
CA ASN A 4 -10.42 -21.55 -9.52
C ASN A 4 -11.67 -22.07 -8.80
N ARG A 5 -11.97 -21.53 -7.61
CA ARG A 5 -13.09 -21.98 -6.77
C ARG A 5 -14.40 -21.25 -7.10
N TYR A 6 -14.32 -20.00 -7.52
CA TYR A 6 -15.49 -19.15 -7.80
C TYR A 6 -15.48 -18.67 -9.26
N LYS A 7 -15.68 -19.59 -10.22
CA LYS A 7 -15.61 -19.29 -11.67
C LYS A 7 -16.71 -18.33 -12.17
N ASN A 8 -17.87 -18.30 -11.50
CA ASN A 8 -19.05 -17.55 -11.94
C ASN A 8 -19.34 -16.31 -11.08
N VAL A 9 -18.42 -15.93 -10.19
CA VAL A 9 -18.60 -14.77 -9.30
C VAL A 9 -17.81 -13.61 -9.86
N LYS A 10 -18.50 -12.52 -10.22
CA LYS A 10 -17.84 -11.24 -10.54
C LYS A 10 -17.26 -10.68 -9.25
N LEU A 11 -15.93 -10.59 -9.15
CA LEU A 11 -15.32 -9.78 -8.10
C LEU A 11 -15.53 -8.30 -8.48
N PRO A 12 -16.22 -7.51 -7.64
CA PRO A 12 -16.34 -6.08 -7.88
C PRO A 12 -14.96 -5.43 -7.80
N ASP A 13 -14.76 -4.41 -8.64
CA ASP A 13 -13.55 -3.61 -8.54
C ASP A 13 -13.53 -2.81 -7.23
N ALA A 14 -12.34 -2.42 -6.77
CA ALA A 14 -12.17 -1.69 -5.53
C ALA A 14 -13.03 -0.42 -5.48
N TYR A 15 -13.12 0.32 -6.59
CA TYR A 15 -13.94 1.53 -6.66
C TYR A 15 -15.44 1.24 -6.69
N GLU A 16 -15.90 0.18 -7.35
CA GLU A 16 -17.31 -0.24 -7.33
C GLU A 16 -17.77 -0.48 -5.89
N ARG A 17 -16.92 -1.12 -5.08
CA ARG A 17 -17.21 -1.40 -3.68
C ARG A 17 -17.18 -0.15 -2.81
N LEU A 18 -16.14 0.67 -2.92
CA LEU A 18 -15.98 1.88 -2.11
C LEU A 18 -17.12 2.88 -2.34
N ILE A 19 -17.54 3.07 -3.60
CA ILE A 19 -18.66 3.97 -3.93
C ILE A 19 -19.95 3.45 -3.31
N LEU A 20 -20.22 2.15 -3.40
CA LEU A 20 -21.39 1.54 -2.77
C LEU A 20 -21.36 1.74 -1.24
N ASP A 21 -20.20 1.59 -0.61
CA ASP A 21 -20.05 1.80 0.83
C ASP A 21 -20.37 3.25 1.24
N VAL A 22 -20.06 4.26 0.41
CA VAL A 22 -20.51 5.66 0.62
C VAL A 22 -22.03 5.76 0.63
N PHE A 23 -22.72 5.15 -0.34
CA PHE A 23 -24.18 5.18 -0.41
C PHE A 23 -24.83 4.44 0.76
N CYS A 24 -24.22 3.36 1.24
CA CYS A 24 -24.68 2.62 2.41
C CYS A 24 -24.31 3.30 3.75
N GLY A 25 -23.57 4.41 3.74
CA GLY A 25 -23.10 5.10 4.94
C GLY A 25 -22.05 4.33 5.74
N SER A 26 -21.42 3.32 5.14
CA SER A 26 -20.39 2.50 5.78
C SER A 26 -19.02 3.15 5.62
N GLN A 27 -18.45 3.62 6.73
CA GLN A 27 -17.13 4.25 6.74
C GLN A 27 -15.98 3.27 7.04
N MET A 28 -16.25 1.96 7.09
CA MET A 28 -15.27 0.96 7.53
C MET A 28 -14.03 0.86 6.62
N HIS A 29 -14.18 1.13 5.32
CA HIS A 29 -13.09 1.03 4.35
C HIS A 29 -12.42 2.39 4.05
N PHE A 30 -12.74 3.42 4.84
CA PHE A 30 -12.17 4.75 4.70
C PHE A 30 -11.18 5.01 5.81
N VAL A 31 -10.05 5.62 5.45
CA VAL A 31 -9.00 5.99 6.42
C VAL A 31 -9.54 7.08 7.34
N ARG A 32 -9.48 6.85 8.65
CA ARG A 32 -9.90 7.84 9.64
C ARG A 32 -8.80 8.87 9.92
N SER A 33 -9.18 10.02 10.47
CA SER A 33 -8.22 11.12 10.72
C SER A 33 -7.14 10.77 11.75
N ASP A 34 -7.45 9.92 12.72
CA ASP A 34 -6.52 9.37 13.71
C ASP A 34 -5.53 8.40 13.07
N GLU A 35 -6.01 7.46 12.26
CA GLU A 35 -5.17 6.53 11.49
C GLU A 35 -4.21 7.25 10.55
N LEU A 36 -4.72 8.27 9.84
CA LEU A 36 -3.90 9.08 8.94
C LEU A 36 -2.78 9.81 9.72
N ARG A 37 -3.10 10.38 10.88
CA ARG A 37 -2.11 11.06 11.73
C ARG A 37 -1.01 10.11 12.19
N GLU A 38 -1.37 8.91 12.63
CA GLU A 38 -0.38 7.93 13.09
C GLU A 38 0.50 7.41 11.95
N ALA A 39 -0.08 7.15 10.78
CA ALA A 39 0.69 6.79 9.60
C ALA A 39 1.73 7.87 9.25
N TRP A 40 1.30 9.14 9.20
CA TRP A 40 2.23 10.24 8.97
C TRP A 40 3.26 10.39 10.09
N ARG A 41 2.88 10.24 11.36
CA ARG A 41 3.81 10.31 12.49
C ARG A 41 4.95 9.29 12.36
N ILE A 42 4.66 8.08 11.87
CA ILE A 42 5.64 7.01 11.69
C ILE A 42 6.60 7.32 10.52
N PHE A 43 6.08 7.74 9.37
CA PHE A 43 6.89 7.89 8.15
C PHE A 43 7.56 9.27 8.00
N THR A 44 7.00 10.34 8.59
CA THR A 44 7.52 11.71 8.43
C THR A 44 9.00 11.87 8.81
N PRO A 45 9.49 11.34 9.94
CA PRO A 45 10.90 11.51 10.30
C PRO A 45 11.86 10.87 9.29
N LEU A 46 11.49 9.70 8.75
CA LEU A 46 12.26 8.99 7.73
C LEU A 46 12.24 9.77 6.41
N LEU A 47 11.08 10.25 5.98
CA LEU A 47 10.95 11.07 4.76
C LEU A 47 11.79 12.34 4.84
N HIS A 48 11.74 13.06 5.97
CA HIS A 48 12.56 14.26 6.19
C HIS A 48 14.06 13.95 6.19
N HIS A 49 14.48 12.78 6.69
CA HIS A 49 15.87 12.34 6.65
C HIS A 49 16.32 12.04 5.21
N ILE A 50 15.50 11.33 4.43
CA ILE A 50 15.74 11.06 3.00
C ILE A 50 15.88 12.36 2.21
N GLU A 51 15.00 13.34 2.45
CA GLU A 51 15.05 14.65 1.78
C GLU A 51 16.31 15.45 2.11
N ARG A 52 16.76 15.43 3.38
CA ARG A 52 17.97 16.14 3.81
C ARG A 52 19.25 15.51 3.25
N GLU A 53 19.37 14.19 3.35
CA GLU A 53 20.60 13.49 2.97
C GLU A 53 20.69 13.20 1.48
N LYS A 54 19.54 13.21 0.78
CA LYS A 54 19.44 12.88 -0.65
C LYS A 54 20.18 11.58 -0.97
N ALA A 55 19.99 10.57 -0.12
CA ALA A 55 20.60 9.26 -0.26
C ALA A 55 20.24 8.68 -1.63
N ARG A 56 21.24 8.18 -2.37
CA ARG A 56 21.02 7.60 -3.69
C ARG A 56 20.40 6.20 -3.51
N PRO A 57 19.26 5.91 -4.15
CA PRO A 57 18.67 4.58 -4.09
C PRO A 57 19.56 3.56 -4.80
N ILE A 58 19.53 2.32 -4.33
CA ILE A 58 20.28 1.21 -4.92
C ILE A 58 19.62 0.85 -6.27
N PRO A 59 20.38 0.85 -7.38
CA PRO A 59 19.83 0.52 -8.69
C PRO A 59 19.48 -0.97 -8.76
N TYR A 60 18.38 -1.29 -9.43
CA TYR A 60 17.95 -2.67 -9.70
C TYR A 60 17.52 -2.81 -11.15
N VAL A 61 17.64 -4.02 -11.69
CA VAL A 61 17.30 -4.31 -13.10
C VAL A 61 15.78 -4.30 -13.27
N TYR A 62 15.29 -3.71 -14.36
CA TYR A 62 13.86 -3.72 -14.68
C TYR A 62 13.32 -5.16 -14.82
N GLY A 63 12.22 -5.47 -14.14
CA GLY A 63 11.65 -6.82 -14.09
C GLY A 63 12.26 -7.74 -13.02
N SER A 64 13.29 -7.30 -12.30
CA SER A 64 13.77 -7.99 -11.10
C SER A 64 12.86 -7.70 -9.89
N ARG A 65 13.01 -8.48 -8.80
CA ARG A 65 12.24 -8.31 -7.56
C ARG A 65 12.69 -7.10 -6.71
N GLY A 66 13.74 -6.40 -7.12
CA GLY A 66 14.36 -5.30 -6.38
C GLY A 66 15.83 -5.57 -6.05
N PRO A 67 16.44 -4.71 -5.22
CA PRO A 67 17.83 -4.86 -4.77
C PRO A 67 18.00 -6.07 -3.85
N VAL A 68 19.17 -6.71 -3.89
CA VAL A 68 19.49 -7.91 -3.08
C VAL A 68 19.48 -7.58 -1.59
N GLU A 69 19.85 -6.35 -1.25
CA GLU A 69 19.84 -5.79 0.10
C GLU A 69 18.43 -5.80 0.73
N ALA A 70 17.36 -5.79 -0.09
CA ALA A 70 15.99 -5.93 0.41
C ALA A 70 15.70 -7.36 0.91
N ASP A 71 16.21 -8.38 0.20
CA ASP A 71 16.10 -9.78 0.63
C ASP A 71 16.99 -10.05 1.86
N GLU A 72 18.13 -9.36 1.99
CA GLU A 72 18.97 -9.41 3.19
C GLU A 72 18.30 -8.77 4.41
N LEU A 73 17.57 -7.67 4.25
CA LEU A 73 16.79 -7.04 5.32
C LEU A 73 15.65 -7.94 5.83
N MET A 74 15.12 -8.80 4.96
CA MET A 74 14.03 -9.74 5.29
C MET A 74 14.51 -11.03 5.99
N LYS A 75 15.82 -11.30 6.01
CA LYS A 75 16.40 -12.45 6.74
C LYS A 75 16.50 -12.16 8.23
#